data_AF-A0A3B9KQ26-F1
#
_entry.id   AF-A0A3B9KQ26-F1
#
_cell.length_a   1.000
_cell.length_b   1.000
_cell.length_c   1.000
_cell.angle_alpha   90.00
_cell.angle_beta   90.00
_cell.angle_gamma   90.00
#
_symmetry.space_group_name_H-M   'P 1'
#
loop_
_entity.id
_entity.type
_entity.pdbx_description
1 polymer ?
#
loop_
_entity_poly.entity_id
_entity_poly.type
_entity_poly.pdbx_seq_one_letter_code
_entity_poly.pdbx_strand_id
1 'polypeptide(L)'
;KHADELFLPEKILIRPIILGGDDVTFVCYGLLGLWAAEKFIQHFHAVQAEEGEDVIHACAGVAVVKPTYPFARAYALAEACCGRAKEVTRKEDRSAIDYHILKSGVFSSLKDMRYAHTHGDKIELEPKDDSSEVKNNLEVPLINRPYVLDAFSKMDDEEVYLVSWNMVKDAAMEMANWPNSKIKQMREAVLAGKDHFQTFCSQMKRLGYPVPENVHYDGKEGVRPLDCVEFLEAYPSWLSKEDKS
;
A
#
# COMPACT_ATOMS: atom_id res chain seq x y z
N LYS A 1 -18.30 13.76 11.91
CA LYS A 1 -18.09 15.01 11.13
C LYS A 1 -17.64 14.73 9.70
N HIS A 2 -16.43 14.23 9.43
CA HIS A 2 -16.04 13.96 8.04
C HIS A 2 -16.81 12.81 7.37
N ALA A 3 -17.12 11.72 8.10
CA ALA A 3 -17.90 10.61 7.54
C ALA A 3 -19.31 11.05 7.10
N ASP A 4 -20.02 11.77 7.95
CA ASP A 4 -21.40 12.24 7.69
C ASP A 4 -21.48 13.23 6.51
N GLU A 5 -20.44 14.03 6.30
CA GLU A 5 -20.33 14.97 5.18
C GLU A 5 -19.86 14.33 3.87
N LEU A 6 -19.23 13.15 3.92
CA LEU A 6 -18.75 12.43 2.74
C LEU A 6 -19.92 11.78 1.99
N PHE A 7 -20.84 11.15 2.71
CA PHE A 7 -21.99 10.44 2.13
C PHE A 7 -23.22 11.33 1.88
N LEU A 8 -23.02 12.65 1.80
CA LEU A 8 -24.11 13.55 1.40
C LEU A 8 -24.57 13.20 -0.02
N PRO A 9 -25.89 13.13 -0.29
CA PRO A 9 -26.43 12.68 -1.59
C PRO A 9 -25.90 13.46 -2.79
N GLU A 10 -25.45 14.70 -2.57
CA GLU A 10 -24.99 15.64 -3.59
C GLU A 10 -23.49 15.50 -3.91
N LYS A 11 -22.73 14.73 -3.12
CA LYS A 11 -21.30 14.50 -3.34
C LYS A 11 -21.06 13.17 -4.04
N ILE A 12 -20.66 13.25 -5.30
CA ILE A 12 -20.18 12.09 -6.06
C ILE A 12 -18.79 11.73 -5.52
N LEU A 13 -18.74 10.69 -4.69
CA LEU A 13 -17.49 10.19 -4.07
C LEU A 13 -16.65 9.34 -5.02
N ILE A 14 -17.28 8.73 -6.02
CA ILE A 14 -16.66 7.85 -7.01
C ILE A 14 -17.21 8.23 -8.38
N ARG A 15 -16.33 8.47 -9.34
CA ARG A 15 -16.63 8.78 -10.73
C ARG A 15 -15.97 7.74 -11.62
N PRO A 16 -16.74 6.80 -12.20
CA PRO A 16 -16.20 5.87 -13.18
C PRO A 16 -15.70 6.62 -14.42
N ILE A 17 -14.58 6.15 -14.96
CA ILE A 17 -13.95 6.64 -16.20
C ILE A 17 -13.99 5.54 -17.26
N ILE A 18 -13.62 4.32 -16.88
CA ILE A 18 -13.65 3.12 -17.73
C ILE A 18 -14.38 2.03 -16.95
N LEU A 19 -15.42 1.47 -17.56
CA LEU A 19 -16.27 0.39 -17.02
C LEU A 19 -16.52 -0.64 -18.12
N GLY A 20 -15.48 -1.27 -18.65
CA GLY A 20 -15.65 -2.25 -19.71
C GLY A 20 -14.36 -2.90 -20.15
N GLY A 21 -14.49 -4.14 -20.63
CA GLY A 21 -13.34 -5.01 -20.86
C GLY A 21 -12.83 -5.61 -19.56
N ASP A 22 -11.53 -5.85 -19.51
CA ASP A 22 -10.76 -6.34 -18.37
C ASP A 22 -10.29 -5.22 -17.43
N ASP A 23 -10.28 -3.96 -17.88
CA ASP A 23 -9.83 -2.82 -17.10
C ASP A 23 -10.99 -1.97 -16.54
N VAL A 24 -10.91 -1.64 -15.25
CA VAL A 24 -11.82 -0.71 -14.57
C VAL A 24 -11.02 0.48 -14.05
N THR A 25 -11.45 1.70 -14.37
CA THR A 25 -10.83 2.93 -13.89
C THR A 25 -11.87 3.87 -13.33
N PHE A 26 -11.64 4.38 -12.13
CA PHE A 26 -12.47 5.41 -11.51
C PHE A 26 -11.61 6.46 -10.80
N VAL A 27 -12.15 7.66 -10.64
CA VAL A 27 -11.61 8.72 -9.79
C VAL A 27 -12.49 8.82 -8.57
N CYS A 28 -11.91 8.91 -7.37
CA CYS A 28 -12.67 9.03 -6.14
C CYS A 28 -12.05 10.05 -5.18
N TYR A 29 -12.74 10.31 -4.07
CA TYR A 29 -12.13 11.02 -2.96
C TYR A 29 -10.89 10.26 -2.47
N GLY A 30 -9.75 10.95 -2.33
CA GLY A 30 -8.44 10.29 -2.15
C GLY A 30 -8.35 9.30 -0.98
N LEU A 31 -9.05 9.57 0.13
CA LEU A 31 -9.09 8.66 1.29
C LEU A 31 -9.95 7.41 1.07
N LEU A 32 -10.68 7.31 -0.05
CA LEU A 32 -11.44 6.11 -0.42
C LEU A 32 -10.73 5.26 -1.46
N GLY A 33 -9.66 5.75 -2.10
CA GLY A 33 -9.04 5.07 -3.25
C GLY A 33 -8.58 3.65 -2.93
N LEU A 34 -7.85 3.48 -1.82
CA LEU A 34 -7.36 2.17 -1.38
C LEU A 34 -8.50 1.26 -0.92
N TRP A 35 -9.42 1.79 -0.13
CA TRP A 35 -10.59 1.03 0.35
C TRP A 35 -11.46 0.56 -0.82
N ALA A 36 -11.71 1.43 -1.80
CA ALA A 36 -12.53 1.11 -2.97
C ALA A 36 -11.84 0.05 -3.85
N ALA A 37 -10.52 0.13 -4.04
CA ALA A 37 -9.76 -0.89 -4.76
C ALA A 37 -9.82 -2.25 -4.06
N GLU A 38 -9.61 -2.29 -2.74
CA GLU A 38 -9.75 -3.51 -1.93
C GLU A 38 -11.16 -4.10 -2.07
N LYS A 39 -12.19 -3.29 -1.83
CA LYS A 39 -13.59 -3.74 -1.87
C LYS A 39 -13.99 -4.19 -3.26
N PHE A 40 -13.52 -3.52 -4.33
CA PHE A 40 -13.80 -3.93 -5.69
C PHE A 40 -13.27 -5.35 -5.96
N ILE A 41 -12.00 -5.63 -5.62
CA ILE A 41 -11.41 -6.96 -5.81
C ILE A 41 -12.12 -8.02 -4.95
N GLN A 42 -12.46 -7.69 -3.69
CA GLN A 42 -13.21 -8.60 -2.81
C GLN A 42 -14.60 -8.95 -3.38
N HIS A 43 -15.35 -7.96 -3.86
CA HIS A 43 -16.66 -8.19 -4.47
C HIS A 43 -16.54 -8.93 -5.80
N PHE A 44 -15.50 -8.63 -6.60
CA PHE A 44 -15.23 -9.35 -7.84
C PHE A 44 -15.06 -10.85 -7.57
N HIS A 45 -14.19 -11.24 -6.64
CA HIS A 45 -14.03 -12.66 -6.28
C HIS A 45 -15.31 -13.28 -5.70
N ALA A 46 -16.10 -12.51 -4.93
CA ALA A 46 -17.35 -13.01 -4.36
C ALA A 46 -18.37 -13.35 -5.45
N VAL A 47 -18.54 -12.47 -6.46
CA VAL A 47 -19.43 -12.72 -7.60
C VAL A 47 -18.98 -13.95 -8.40
N GLN A 48 -17.67 -14.09 -8.66
CA GLN A 48 -17.16 -15.28 -9.34
C GLN A 48 -17.47 -16.57 -8.58
N ALA A 49 -17.32 -16.56 -7.25
CA ALA A 49 -17.63 -17.69 -6.40
C ALA A 49 -19.13 -18.03 -6.39
N GLU A 50 -20.01 -17.02 -6.45
CA GLU A 50 -21.46 -17.21 -6.56
C GLU A 50 -21.88 -17.77 -7.92
N GLU A 51 -21.21 -17.36 -9.00
CA GLU A 51 -21.47 -17.82 -10.37
C GLU A 51 -20.80 -19.18 -10.68
N GLY A 52 -19.95 -19.68 -9.78
CA GLY A 52 -19.23 -20.94 -9.94
C GLY A 52 -18.13 -20.88 -11.00
N GLU A 53 -17.60 -19.69 -11.26
CA GLU A 53 -16.51 -19.47 -12.20
C GLU A 53 -15.15 -19.83 -11.61
N ASP A 54 -14.18 -20.11 -12.48
CA ASP A 54 -12.79 -20.21 -12.07
C ASP A 54 -12.31 -18.87 -11.51
N VAL A 55 -11.45 -18.92 -10.48
CA VAL A 55 -10.93 -17.70 -9.84
C VAL A 55 -10.09 -16.92 -10.85
N ILE A 56 -10.50 -15.69 -11.14
CA ILE A 56 -9.71 -14.76 -11.93
C ILE A 56 -9.04 -13.81 -10.96
N HIS A 57 -7.72 -13.69 -11.06
CA HIS A 57 -6.98 -12.77 -10.21
C HIS A 57 -7.03 -11.35 -10.77
N ALA A 58 -7.23 -10.39 -9.87
CA ALA A 58 -7.32 -8.97 -10.19
C ALA A 58 -6.13 -8.21 -9.62
N CYS A 59 -5.65 -7.24 -10.39
CA CYS A 59 -4.58 -6.33 -9.98
C CYS A 59 -5.15 -4.92 -9.88
N ALA A 60 -4.65 -4.13 -8.93
CA ALA A 60 -5.05 -2.75 -8.80
C ALA A 60 -3.87 -1.82 -8.51
N GLY A 61 -3.91 -0.65 -9.13
CA GLY A 61 -2.97 0.44 -8.94
C GLY A 61 -3.71 1.69 -8.48
N VAL A 62 -3.29 2.28 -7.37
CA VAL A 62 -3.92 3.49 -6.82
C VAL A 62 -2.91 4.63 -6.71
N ALA A 63 -3.25 5.78 -7.30
CA ALA A 63 -2.50 7.02 -7.13
C ALA A 63 -3.29 8.01 -6.28
N VAL A 64 -2.76 8.38 -5.11
CA VAL A 64 -3.35 9.42 -4.26
C VAL A 64 -2.60 10.73 -4.51
N VAL A 65 -3.30 11.71 -5.08
CA VAL A 65 -2.71 12.98 -5.54
C VAL A 65 -3.51 14.19 -5.06
N LYS A 66 -2.89 15.37 -5.09
CA LYS A 66 -3.61 16.64 -4.83
C LYS A 66 -4.61 16.93 -5.97
N PRO A 67 -5.73 17.64 -5.69
CA PRO A 67 -6.73 17.96 -6.71
C PRO A 67 -6.20 18.72 -7.93
N THR A 68 -5.11 19.48 -7.77
CA THR A 68 -4.48 20.26 -8.85
C THR A 68 -3.47 19.46 -9.66
N TYR A 69 -3.21 18.19 -9.32
CA TYR A 69 -2.26 17.35 -10.04
C TYR A 69 -2.85 16.93 -11.40
N PRO A 70 -2.11 17.07 -12.52
CA PRO A 70 -2.65 16.77 -13.84
C PRO A 70 -3.19 15.34 -13.95
N PHE A 71 -4.45 15.18 -14.36
CA PHE A 71 -5.11 13.88 -14.45
C PHE A 71 -4.32 12.84 -15.26
N ALA A 72 -3.80 13.23 -16.43
CA ALA A 72 -3.01 12.31 -17.27
C ALA A 72 -1.79 11.74 -16.54
N ARG A 73 -1.15 12.52 -15.66
CA ARG A 73 -0.03 12.05 -14.84
C ARG A 73 -0.50 11.20 -13.66
N ALA A 74 -1.65 11.52 -13.07
CA ALA A 74 -2.25 10.71 -12.02
C ALA A 74 -2.62 9.32 -12.54
N TYR A 75 -3.23 9.28 -13.74
CA TYR A 75 -3.57 8.04 -14.43
C TYR A 75 -2.32 7.22 -14.76
N ALA A 76 -1.30 7.82 -15.37
CA ALA A 76 -0.04 7.13 -15.65
C ALA A 76 0.65 6.59 -14.38
N LEU A 77 0.53 7.30 -13.25
CA LEU A 77 1.03 6.84 -11.95
C LEU A 77 0.22 5.65 -11.41
N ALA A 78 -1.11 5.68 -11.52
CA ALA A 78 -1.97 4.56 -11.12
C ALA A 78 -1.70 3.32 -11.98
N GLU A 79 -1.55 3.49 -13.30
CA GLU A 79 -1.14 2.44 -14.24
C GLU A 79 0.23 1.86 -13.88
N ALA A 80 1.22 2.70 -13.53
CA ALA A 80 2.52 2.23 -13.09
C ALA A 80 2.44 1.37 -11.82
N CYS A 81 1.58 1.74 -10.86
CA CYS A 81 1.28 0.90 -9.70
C CYS A 81 0.59 -0.41 -10.12
N CYS A 82 -0.41 -0.34 -11.00
CA CYS A 82 -1.13 -1.52 -11.48
C CYS A 82 -0.18 -2.51 -12.20
N GLY A 83 0.75 -1.99 -13.00
CA GLY A 83 1.81 -2.78 -13.64
C GLY A 83 2.68 -3.54 -12.62
N ARG A 84 3.04 -2.90 -11.51
CA ARG A 84 3.78 -3.57 -10.41
C ARG A 84 2.96 -4.66 -9.74
N ALA A 85 1.68 -4.42 -9.49
CA ALA A 85 0.77 -5.47 -8.99
C ALA A 85 0.65 -6.65 -9.97
N LYS A 86 0.60 -6.37 -11.29
CA LYS A 86 0.59 -7.40 -12.35
C LYS A 86 1.85 -8.28 -12.33
N GLU A 87 3.01 -7.74 -11.95
CA GLU A 87 4.24 -8.53 -11.80
C GLU A 87 4.11 -9.62 -10.73
N VAL A 88 3.37 -9.35 -9.65
CA VAL A 88 3.04 -10.33 -8.61
C VAL A 88 2.04 -11.36 -9.12
N THR A 89 0.94 -10.90 -9.72
CA THR A 89 -0.12 -11.79 -10.22
C THR A 89 0.38 -12.78 -11.27
N ARG A 90 1.24 -12.35 -12.19
CA ARG A 90 1.80 -13.21 -13.25
C ARG A 90 2.68 -14.36 -12.75
N LYS A 91 3.19 -14.25 -11.52
CA LYS A 91 4.07 -15.25 -10.93
C LYS A 91 3.34 -16.22 -10.03
N GLU A 92 2.35 -15.72 -9.29
CA GLU A 92 1.77 -16.45 -8.16
C GLU A 92 0.28 -16.74 -8.29
N ASP A 93 -0.36 -16.35 -9.40
CA ASP A 93 -1.82 -16.43 -9.56
C ASP A 93 -2.52 -15.86 -8.31
N ARG A 94 -2.24 -14.57 -8.04
CA ARG A 94 -2.73 -13.86 -6.86
C ARG A 94 -3.17 -12.45 -7.18
N SER A 95 -4.25 -12.04 -6.54
CA SER A 95 -4.71 -10.66 -6.61
C SER A 95 -3.82 -9.74 -5.77
N ALA A 96 -3.41 -8.62 -6.33
CA ALA A 96 -2.43 -7.72 -5.71
C ALA A 96 -2.84 -6.24 -5.87
N ILE A 97 -2.51 -5.44 -4.86
CA ILE A 97 -2.66 -3.98 -4.87
C ILE A 97 -1.30 -3.32 -4.70
N ASP A 98 -1.02 -2.34 -5.55
CA ASP A 98 0.04 -1.36 -5.33
C ASP A 98 -0.54 0.06 -5.29
N TYR A 99 0.12 0.95 -4.56
CA TYR A 99 -0.25 2.34 -4.51
C TYR A 99 0.90 3.32 -4.27
N HIS A 100 0.67 4.57 -4.65
CA HIS A 100 1.58 5.67 -4.38
C HIS A 100 0.83 6.93 -3.91
N ILE A 101 1.31 7.52 -2.82
CA ILE A 101 0.82 8.81 -2.31
C ILE A 101 1.81 9.90 -2.76
N LEU A 102 1.38 10.73 -3.69
CA LEU A 102 2.23 11.81 -4.21
C LEU A 102 2.26 12.99 -3.23
N LYS A 103 3.36 13.12 -2.48
CA LYS A 103 3.54 14.20 -1.50
C LYS A 103 4.08 15.49 -2.11
N SER A 104 5.11 15.39 -2.95
CA SER A 104 5.76 16.52 -3.63
C SER A 104 6.81 16.03 -4.63
N GLY A 105 7.20 16.88 -5.57
CA GLY A 105 8.32 16.62 -6.49
C GLY A 105 7.88 16.40 -7.93
N VAL A 106 8.80 16.65 -8.85
CA VAL A 106 8.63 16.35 -10.28
C VAL A 106 9.56 15.19 -10.57
N PHE A 107 8.98 14.02 -10.80
CA PHE A 107 9.72 12.80 -11.09
C PHE A 107 9.24 12.23 -12.43
N SER A 108 10.16 11.56 -13.13
CA SER A 108 9.90 10.93 -14.43
C SER A 108 9.20 9.58 -14.32
N SER A 109 9.43 8.83 -13.23
CA SER A 109 8.88 7.48 -13.05
C SER A 109 8.54 7.14 -11.60
N LEU A 110 7.70 6.13 -11.40
CA LEU A 110 7.38 5.56 -10.08
C LEU A 110 8.63 5.06 -9.36
N LYS A 111 9.57 4.47 -10.11
CA LYS A 111 10.85 3.99 -9.56
C LYS A 111 11.67 5.14 -9.00
N ASP A 112 11.78 6.26 -9.71
CA ASP A 112 12.52 7.44 -9.25
C ASP A 112 11.88 8.04 -7.99
N MET A 113 10.54 8.10 -7.97
CA MET A 113 9.77 8.58 -6.80
C MET A 113 10.05 7.73 -5.56
N ARG A 114 9.98 6.40 -5.68
CA ARG A 114 10.21 5.48 -4.55
C ARG A 114 11.68 5.46 -4.15
N TYR A 115 12.61 5.52 -5.09
CA TYR A 115 14.03 5.64 -4.76
C TYR A 115 14.32 6.89 -3.93
N ALA A 116 13.77 8.05 -4.33
CA ALA A 116 13.98 9.32 -3.64
C ALA A 116 13.29 9.41 -2.27
N HIS A 117 12.19 8.68 -2.04
CA HIS A 117 11.37 8.82 -0.83
C HIS A 117 11.44 7.65 0.14
N THR A 118 11.74 6.45 -0.34
CA THR A 118 11.67 5.20 0.41
C THR A 118 12.94 4.35 0.30
N HIS A 119 14.03 4.92 -0.23
CA HIS A 119 15.30 4.23 -0.52
C HIS A 119 15.12 3.01 -1.43
N GLY A 120 14.17 3.11 -2.35
CA GLY A 120 13.86 2.09 -3.34
C GLY A 120 12.57 1.35 -3.02
N ASP A 121 12.36 0.29 -3.80
CA ASP A 121 11.20 -0.57 -3.76
C ASP A 121 11.66 -1.99 -4.06
N LYS A 122 11.34 -2.95 -3.19
CA LYS A 122 11.70 -4.35 -3.40
C LYS A 122 10.61 -5.01 -4.21
N ILE A 123 10.79 -4.98 -5.52
CA ILE A 123 10.36 -6.10 -6.36
C ILE A 123 11.65 -6.62 -7.01
N GLU A 124 12.51 -7.30 -6.24
CA GLU A 124 13.58 -8.10 -6.83
C GLU A 124 12.95 -9.42 -7.30
N LEU A 125 12.29 -9.36 -8.45
CA LEU A 125 11.68 -10.51 -9.11
C LEU A 125 12.54 -11.05 -10.26
N GLU A 126 13.70 -10.46 -10.53
CA GLU A 126 14.65 -10.98 -11.52
C GLU A 126 15.77 -11.77 -10.82
N PRO A 127 16.18 -12.93 -11.36
CA PRO A 127 17.42 -13.58 -10.94
C PRO A 127 18.56 -12.58 -11.12
N LYS A 128 19.43 -12.45 -10.11
CA LYS A 128 20.64 -11.63 -10.24
C LYS A 128 21.45 -12.12 -11.43
N ASP A 129 21.60 -11.29 -12.44
CA ASP A 129 22.64 -11.48 -13.44
C ASP A 129 23.98 -11.45 -12.71
N ASP A 130 24.68 -12.59 -12.73
CA ASP A 130 25.84 -12.95 -11.90
C ASP A 130 27.13 -12.14 -12.23
N SER A 131 26.99 -10.99 -12.89
CA SER A 131 28.10 -10.22 -13.47
C SER A 131 28.16 -8.75 -13.07
N SER A 132 27.38 -8.31 -12.08
CA SER A 132 27.57 -6.99 -11.48
C SER A 132 27.84 -7.09 -9.99
N GLU A 133 29.04 -6.68 -9.58
CA GLU A 133 29.49 -6.56 -8.20
C GLU A 133 28.40 -5.86 -7.36
N VAL A 134 27.65 -6.65 -6.58
CA VAL A 134 26.62 -6.11 -5.69
C VAL A 134 27.32 -5.37 -4.57
N LYS A 135 27.24 -4.04 -4.64
CA LYS A 135 27.68 -3.10 -3.60
C LYS A 135 27.12 -3.53 -2.24
N ASN A 136 28.03 -3.78 -1.29
CA ASN A 136 27.76 -4.18 0.10
C ASN A 136 27.04 -3.11 0.97
N ASN A 137 26.23 -2.23 0.39
CA ASN A 137 25.46 -1.18 1.09
C ASN A 137 24.07 -0.98 0.43
N LEU A 138 23.35 -2.06 0.08
CA LEU A 138 21.95 -1.90 -0.33
C LEU A 138 21.13 -1.47 0.89
N GLU A 139 20.77 -0.19 0.95
CA GLU A 139 19.76 0.31 1.87
C GLU A 139 18.48 -0.52 1.72
N VAL A 140 17.94 -1.00 2.83
CA VAL A 140 16.71 -1.79 2.84
C VAL A 140 15.55 -0.85 2.46
N PRO A 141 14.71 -1.21 1.47
CA PRO A 141 13.56 -0.39 1.12
C PRO A 141 12.65 -0.17 2.33
N LEU A 142 12.16 1.05 2.47
CA LEU A 142 11.31 1.44 3.59
C LEU A 142 9.83 1.06 3.40
N ILE A 143 9.47 0.44 2.26
CA ILE A 143 8.12 -0.06 1.94
C ILE A 143 8.19 -1.48 1.35
N ASN A 144 7.13 -2.27 1.51
CA ASN A 144 7.01 -3.65 1.02
C ASN A 144 5.93 -3.82 -0.08
N ARG A 145 5.70 -2.80 -0.91
CA ARG A 145 4.70 -2.86 -1.98
C ARG A 145 5.19 -3.69 -3.17
N PRO A 146 4.31 -4.35 -3.94
CA PRO A 146 2.85 -4.46 -3.82
C PRO A 146 2.44 -5.44 -2.71
N TYR A 147 1.16 -5.40 -2.32
CA TYR A 147 0.60 -6.33 -1.33
C TYR A 147 -0.36 -7.31 -1.97
N VAL A 148 -0.30 -8.58 -1.56
CA VAL A 148 -1.26 -9.62 -1.97
C VAL A 148 -2.53 -9.54 -1.12
N LEU A 149 -3.69 -9.78 -1.71
CA LEU A 149 -4.98 -9.63 -1.00
C LEU A 149 -5.41 -10.88 -0.23
N ASP A 150 -4.67 -11.97 -0.32
CA ASP A 150 -4.95 -13.22 0.38
C ASP A 150 -4.15 -13.35 1.69
N ALA A 151 -4.52 -14.32 2.52
CA ALA A 151 -4.03 -14.45 3.91
C ALA A 151 -2.68 -15.17 4.05
N PHE A 152 -2.17 -15.81 2.99
CA PHE A 152 -0.94 -16.59 3.06
C PHE A 152 0.25 -15.78 2.54
N SER A 153 1.32 -15.62 3.33
CA SER A 153 2.48 -14.77 3.01
C SER A 153 3.79 -15.54 2.81
N LYS A 154 3.71 -16.85 2.52
CA LYS A 154 4.89 -17.65 2.18
C LYS A 154 4.76 -18.20 0.77
N MET A 155 5.73 -17.85 -0.06
CA MET A 155 5.97 -18.48 -1.36
C MET A 155 6.67 -19.83 -1.14
N ASP A 156 6.43 -20.77 -2.07
CA ASP A 156 7.15 -22.05 -2.15
C ASP A 156 8.61 -21.85 -2.64
N ASP A 157 8.94 -20.69 -3.19
CA ASP A 157 10.31 -20.25 -3.46
C ASP A 157 10.85 -19.42 -2.28
N GLU A 158 11.88 -19.93 -1.60
CA GLU A 158 12.51 -19.34 -0.40
C GLU A 158 13.06 -17.89 -0.57
N GLU A 159 13.02 -17.32 -1.78
CA GLU A 159 13.69 -16.05 -2.10
C GLU A 159 12.82 -14.79 -1.98
N VAL A 160 11.49 -14.89 -2.11
CA VAL A 160 10.63 -13.70 -2.15
C VAL A 160 9.56 -13.75 -1.04
N TYR A 161 9.53 -12.69 -0.22
CA TYR A 161 8.53 -12.52 0.83
C TYR A 161 7.54 -11.45 0.41
N LEU A 162 6.29 -11.85 0.17
CA LEU A 162 5.19 -10.94 -0.13
C LEU A 162 4.39 -10.62 1.13
N VAL A 163 4.20 -9.33 1.38
CA VAL A 163 3.38 -8.86 2.49
C VAL A 163 1.91 -8.92 2.08
N SER A 164 1.08 -9.58 2.90
CA SER A 164 -0.37 -9.55 2.72
C SER A 164 -0.95 -8.19 3.08
N TRP A 165 -1.95 -7.74 2.31
CA TRP A 165 -2.72 -6.53 2.57
C TRP A 165 -3.27 -6.50 4.00
N ASN A 166 -3.76 -7.64 4.50
CA ASN A 166 -4.30 -7.75 5.85
C ASN A 166 -3.23 -7.55 6.91
N MET A 167 -1.98 -8.00 6.68
CA MET A 167 -0.88 -7.76 7.61
C MET A 167 -0.60 -6.26 7.78
N VAL A 168 -0.59 -5.51 6.67
CA VAL A 168 -0.40 -4.04 6.71
C VAL A 168 -1.59 -3.37 7.37
N LYS A 169 -2.81 -3.79 7.01
CA LYS A 169 -4.05 -3.25 7.54
C LYS A 169 -4.13 -3.45 9.05
N ASP A 170 -3.88 -4.66 9.54
CA ASP A 170 -3.93 -4.98 10.98
C ASP A 170 -2.87 -4.20 11.76
N ALA A 171 -1.62 -4.19 11.28
CA ALA A 171 -0.54 -3.43 11.90
C ALA A 171 -0.84 -1.92 11.94
N ALA A 172 -1.34 -1.35 10.84
CA ALA A 172 -1.74 0.05 10.80
C ALA A 172 -2.90 0.34 11.75
N MET A 173 -3.88 -0.56 11.85
CA MET A 173 -5.08 -0.37 12.68
C MET A 173 -4.80 -0.41 14.18
N GLU A 174 -3.80 -1.16 14.64
CA GLU A 174 -3.30 -1.06 16.02
C GLU A 174 -2.83 0.36 16.38
N MET A 175 -2.31 1.09 15.39
CA MET A 175 -1.86 2.47 15.54
C MET A 175 -2.93 3.51 15.16
N ALA A 176 -4.14 3.11 14.78
CA ALA A 176 -5.15 4.03 14.23
C ALA A 176 -5.60 5.15 15.21
N ASN A 177 -5.45 4.93 16.52
CA ASN A 177 -5.78 5.92 17.55
C ASN A 177 -4.63 6.87 17.87
N TRP A 178 -3.47 6.73 17.22
CA TRP A 178 -2.35 7.63 17.43
C TRP A 178 -2.68 9.05 16.94
N PRO A 179 -2.24 10.10 17.66
CA PRO A 179 -2.35 11.46 17.16
C PRO A 179 -1.57 11.61 15.84
N ASN A 180 -2.11 12.40 14.90
CA ASN A 180 -1.43 12.70 13.63
C ASN A 180 0.00 13.27 13.82
N SER A 181 0.25 13.98 14.92
CA SER A 181 1.60 14.45 15.27
C SER A 181 2.57 13.30 15.53
N LYS A 182 2.12 12.19 16.12
CA LYS A 182 2.92 10.98 16.36
C LYS A 182 3.18 10.21 15.08
N ILE A 183 2.20 10.10 14.19
CA ILE A 183 2.39 9.50 12.86
C ILE A 183 3.44 10.27 12.04
N LYS A 184 3.43 11.61 12.10
CA LYS A 184 4.47 12.45 11.48
C LYS A 184 5.86 12.22 12.10
N GLN A 185 5.95 12.19 13.43
CA GLN A 185 7.20 11.91 14.15
C GLN A 185 7.73 10.51 13.82
N MET A 186 6.86 9.51 13.68
CA MET A 186 7.23 8.16 13.25
C MET A 186 7.86 8.18 11.86
N ARG A 187 7.25 8.89 10.90
CA ARG A 187 7.81 9.06 9.55
C ARG A 187 9.22 9.66 9.60
N GLU A 188 9.40 10.74 10.35
CA GLU A 188 10.70 11.41 10.51
C GLU A 188 11.74 10.46 11.13
N ALA A 189 11.36 9.71 12.17
CA ALA A 189 12.23 8.74 12.81
C ALA A 189 12.63 7.60 11.87
N VAL A 190 11.72 7.11 11.03
CA VAL A 190 12.00 6.08 10.01
C VAL A 190 12.96 6.63 8.94
N LEU A 191 12.73 7.84 8.44
CA LEU A 191 13.62 8.46 7.45
C LEU A 191 15.00 8.80 8.02
N ALA A 192 15.11 9.00 9.34
CA ALA A 192 16.37 9.27 10.02
C ALA A 192 17.21 8.01 10.32
N GLY A 193 16.66 6.81 10.12
CA GLY A 193 17.41 5.56 10.31
C GLY A 193 16.87 4.63 11.39
N LYS A 194 17.41 3.40 11.41
CA LYS A 194 16.99 2.32 12.30
C LYS A 194 17.02 2.70 13.78
N ASP A 195 18.11 3.32 14.24
CA ASP A 195 18.29 3.67 15.65
C ASP A 195 17.29 4.74 16.12
N HIS A 196 16.99 5.71 15.25
CA HIS A 196 15.98 6.74 15.50
C HIS A 196 14.59 6.11 15.62
N PHE A 197 14.25 5.20 14.71
CA PHE A 197 12.99 4.45 14.76
C PHE A 197 12.87 3.61 16.04
N GLN A 198 13.90 2.86 16.43
CA GLN A 198 13.89 2.04 17.64
C GLN A 198 13.72 2.88 18.92
N THR A 199 14.41 4.01 18.98
CA THR A 199 14.29 4.98 20.07
C THR A 199 12.87 5.53 20.16
N PHE A 200 12.29 5.93 19.01
CA PHE A 200 10.92 6.41 18.92
C PHE A 200 9.91 5.34 19.39
N CYS A 201 10.05 4.09 18.95
CA CYS A 201 9.16 2.99 19.37
C CYS A 201 9.23 2.73 20.88
N SER A 202 10.42 2.78 21.48
CA SER A 202 10.60 2.64 22.93
C SER A 202 9.93 3.79 23.70
N GLN A 203 9.98 5.02 23.18
CA GLN A 203 9.26 6.16 23.74
C GLN A 203 7.74 5.97 23.64
N MET A 204 7.22 5.52 22.50
CA MET A 204 5.77 5.31 22.30
C MET A 204 5.22 4.24 23.25
N LYS A 205 5.93 3.12 23.41
CA LYS A 205 5.58 2.07 24.37
C LYS A 205 5.51 2.60 25.81
N ARG A 206 6.46 3.45 26.23
CA ARG A 206 6.44 4.10 27.57
C ARG A 206 5.28 5.07 27.75
N LEU A 207 4.83 5.71 26.68
CA LEU A 207 3.70 6.64 26.68
C LEU A 207 2.33 5.92 26.56
N GLY A 208 2.32 4.58 26.52
CA GLY A 208 1.10 3.79 26.40
C GLY A 208 0.55 3.71 24.97
N TYR A 209 1.33 4.07 23.96
CA TYR A 209 0.96 3.88 22.56
C TYR A 209 1.39 2.48 22.08
N PRO A 210 0.45 1.64 21.61
CA PRO A 210 0.78 0.31 21.11
C PRO A 210 1.62 0.43 19.84
N VAL A 211 2.71 -0.34 19.77
CA VAL A 211 3.56 -0.48 18.58
C VAL A 211 3.44 -1.94 18.15
N PRO A 212 2.95 -2.23 16.93
CA PRO A 212 2.71 -3.60 16.48
C PRO A 212 3.99 -4.43 16.48
N GLU A 213 3.89 -5.70 16.86
CA GLU A 213 5.06 -6.59 16.94
C GLU A 213 5.63 -6.95 15.57
N ASN A 214 4.79 -6.99 14.53
CA ASN A 214 5.16 -7.34 13.16
C ASN A 214 5.72 -6.16 12.34
N VAL A 215 5.93 -4.99 12.96
CA VAL A 215 6.46 -3.79 12.30
C VAL A 215 7.96 -3.67 12.56
N HIS A 216 8.76 -3.82 11.51
CA HIS A 216 10.21 -3.89 11.61
C HIS A 216 10.90 -2.96 10.60
N TYR A 217 11.87 -2.18 11.08
CA TYR A 217 12.67 -1.30 10.23
C TYR A 217 13.42 -2.10 9.16
N ASP A 218 14.17 -3.10 9.59
CA ASP A 218 14.88 -4.06 8.76
C ASP A 218 14.44 -5.49 9.11
N GLY A 219 14.46 -6.37 8.11
CA GLY A 219 13.96 -7.74 8.24
C GLY A 219 13.43 -8.28 6.91
N LYS A 220 13.55 -9.58 6.68
CA LYS A 220 12.97 -10.23 5.49
C LYS A 220 11.45 -10.36 5.60
N GLU A 221 10.94 -10.57 6.82
CA GLU A 221 9.52 -10.79 7.12
C GLU A 221 8.91 -9.60 7.89
N GLY A 222 7.60 -9.40 7.77
CA GLY A 222 6.84 -8.37 8.46
C GLY A 222 6.54 -7.12 7.63
N VAL A 223 5.92 -6.12 8.27
CA VAL A 223 5.44 -4.87 7.66
C VAL A 223 6.48 -3.77 7.86
N ARG A 224 6.73 -2.91 6.85
CA ARG A 224 7.61 -1.76 7.08
C ARG A 224 6.88 -0.67 7.87
N PRO A 225 7.61 0.08 8.71
CA PRO A 225 7.08 1.24 9.39
C PRO A 225 6.41 2.25 8.44
N LEU A 226 7.01 2.49 7.27
CA LEU A 226 6.47 3.46 6.32
C LEU A 226 5.21 2.97 5.61
N ASP A 227 5.04 1.66 5.43
CA ASP A 227 3.79 1.07 4.95
C ASP A 227 2.64 1.44 5.89
N CYS A 228 2.83 1.29 7.21
CA CYS A 228 1.82 1.63 8.21
C CYS A 228 1.51 3.13 8.21
N VAL A 229 2.54 3.97 8.18
CA VAL A 229 2.38 5.44 8.17
C VAL A 229 1.61 5.88 6.91
N GLU A 230 1.95 5.37 5.73
CA GLU A 230 1.25 5.71 4.48
C GLU A 230 -0.15 5.13 4.41
N PHE A 231 -0.35 3.92 4.91
CA PHE A 231 -1.66 3.32 5.01
C PHE A 231 -2.59 4.19 5.86
N LEU A 232 -2.15 4.66 7.04
CA LEU A 232 -2.94 5.56 7.88
C LEU A 232 -3.24 6.93 7.26
N GLU A 233 -2.44 7.37 6.28
CA GLU A 233 -2.67 8.63 5.57
C GLU A 233 -3.66 8.50 4.41
N ALA A 234 -3.75 7.32 3.77
CA ALA A 234 -4.55 7.09 2.57
C ALA A 234 -5.74 6.15 2.76
N TYR A 235 -5.79 5.43 3.88
CA TYR A 235 -6.84 4.46 4.18
C TYR A 235 -7.75 4.99 5.30
N PRO A 236 -9.08 4.93 5.12
CA PRO A 236 -10.02 5.55 6.05
C PRO A 236 -10.21 4.67 7.29
N SER A 237 -9.54 5.03 8.40
CA SER A 237 -9.59 4.26 9.65
C SER A 237 -10.99 4.18 10.27
N TRP A 238 -11.88 5.14 9.97
CA TRP A 238 -13.27 5.11 10.45
C TRP A 238 -14.15 4.09 9.72
N LEU A 239 -13.84 3.74 8.45
CA LEU A 239 -14.59 2.72 7.70
C LEU A 239 -14.22 1.29 8.11
N SER A 240 -13.08 1.11 8.78
CA SER A 240 -12.64 -0.21 9.26
C SER A 240 -13.35 -0.65 10.55
N LYS A 241 -14.08 0.27 11.20
CA LYS A 241 -14.88 -0.05 12.39
C LYS A 241 -16.23 -0.67 12.04
N GLU A 242 -16.71 -0.48 10.81
CA GLU A 242 -17.99 -1.01 10.32
C GLU A 242 -17.87 -2.46 9.80
N ASP A 243 -16.70 -2.89 9.31
CA ASP A 243 -16.44 -4.27 8.85
C ASP A 243 -16.47 -5.32 10.00
N LYS A 244 -16.76 -4.92 11.24
CA LYS A 244 -16.89 -5.80 12.42
C LYS A 244 -18.33 -5.95 12.94
N SER A 245 -19.34 -5.45 12.23
CA SER A 245 -20.76 -5.64 12.58
C SER A 245 -21.43 -6.73 11.76
#